data_AF-A0A537UU88-F1
#
_entry.id   AF-A0A537UU88-F1
#
_cell.length_a   1.000
_cell.length_b   1.000
_cell.length_c   1.000
_cell.angle_alpha   90.00
_cell.angle_beta   90.00
_cell.angle_gamma   90.00
#
_symmetry.space_group_name_H-M   'P 1'
#
loop_
_entity.id
_entity.type
_entity.pdbx_description
1 polymer ?
#
loop_
_entity_poly.entity_id
_entity_poly.type
_entity_poly.pdbx_seq_one_letter_code
_entity_poly.pdbx_strand_id
1 'polypeptide(L)'
;MEKKIADGLRLKIGDELVVNVLGRDIPARIGNLRTVDWQNLGINLVLVFSPNAFKGAPHTHVATLTEIHPAAAGDARIVKSVADAFPMVTSVRVREALETVGTVVTNLALAIRGASAVTLISAILVLGGALAAGHRHRVYDAVILKTLGATRARLLGAYALEYLMIGFATAIFGVIAGSVAAWLIVTRLMTLS
;
A
#
# COMPACT_ATOMS: atom_id res chain seq x y z
N MET A 1 18.61 -6.44 20.55
CA MET A 1 17.93 -5.13 20.54
C MET A 1 17.52 -4.80 19.12
N GLU A 2 16.41 -4.09 18.91
CA GLU A 2 15.99 -3.61 17.58
C GLU A 2 16.95 -2.53 17.04
N LYS A 3 17.37 -2.68 15.79
CA LYS A 3 18.34 -1.81 15.12
C LYS A 3 17.87 -0.35 15.02
N LYS A 4 16.61 -0.10 14.61
CA LYS A 4 16.07 1.26 14.46
C LYS A 4 16.14 2.08 15.75
N ILE A 5 15.82 1.45 16.88
CA ILE A 5 15.89 2.09 18.20
C ILE A 5 17.34 2.28 18.64
N ALA A 6 18.21 1.30 18.39
CA ALA A 6 19.64 1.43 18.67
C ALA A 6 20.27 2.59 17.89
N ASP A 7 19.96 2.72 16.59
CA ASP A 7 20.44 3.81 15.73
C ASP A 7 19.93 5.19 16.24
N GLY A 8 18.65 5.27 16.64
CA GLY A 8 18.07 6.49 17.20
C GLY A 8 18.69 6.92 18.54
N LEU A 9 19.09 5.94 19.36
CA LEU A 9 19.79 6.17 20.63
C LEU A 9 21.32 6.23 20.48
N ARG A 10 21.83 6.08 19.26
CA ARG A 10 23.28 6.03 18.93
C ARG A 10 24.04 4.93 19.68
N LEU A 11 23.37 3.81 19.99
CA LEU A 11 23.92 2.67 20.70
C LEU A 11 24.54 1.66 19.72
N LYS A 12 25.65 1.06 20.14
CA LYS A 12 26.40 0.06 19.37
C LYS A 12 26.36 -1.29 20.07
N ILE A 13 26.70 -2.34 19.31
CA ILE A 13 26.95 -3.67 19.89
C ILE A 13 28.09 -3.54 20.88
N GLY A 14 27.88 -4.05 22.09
CA GLY A 14 28.83 -4.00 23.18
C GLY A 14 28.54 -2.92 24.22
N ASP A 15 27.68 -1.94 23.94
CA ASP A 15 27.29 -0.91 24.90
C ASP A 15 26.41 -1.51 26.03
N GLU A 16 26.46 -0.87 27.19
CA GLU A 16 25.64 -1.21 28.35
C GLU A 16 24.39 -0.32 28.41
N LEU A 17 23.26 -0.95 28.73
CA LEU A 17 21.96 -0.33 28.95
C LEU A 17 21.43 -0.80 30.29
N VAL A 18 20.89 0.12 31.08
CA VAL A 18 20.14 -0.22 32.30
C VAL A 18 18.66 -0.22 31.96
N VAL A 19 18.00 -1.35 32.22
CA VAL A 19 16.55 -1.47 32.07
C VAL A 19 15.92 -1.55 33.45
N ASN A 20 15.07 -0.57 33.76
CA ASN A 20 14.28 -0.59 34.99
C ASN A 20 13.05 -1.47 34.80
N VAL A 21 12.88 -2.47 35.67
CA VAL A 21 11.69 -3.32 35.73
C VAL A 21 11.15 -3.30 37.15
N LEU A 22 9.98 -2.69 37.33
CA LEU A 22 9.30 -2.56 38.64
C LEU A 22 10.21 -1.96 39.73
N GLY A 23 11.02 -0.97 39.38
CA GLY A 23 11.93 -0.30 40.31
C GLY A 23 13.29 -1.00 40.49
N ARG A 24 13.54 -2.12 39.82
CA ARG A 24 14.85 -2.79 39.81
C ARG A 24 15.60 -2.46 38.53
N ASP A 25 16.78 -1.86 38.70
CA ASP A 25 17.71 -1.58 37.61
C ASP A 25 18.49 -2.85 37.24
N ILE A 26 18.35 -3.28 35.99
CA ILE A 26 19.00 -4.47 35.45
C ILE A 26 19.99 -4.02 34.38
N PRO A 27 21.30 -4.01 34.67
CA PRO A 27 22.31 -3.72 33.67
C PRO A 27 22.38 -4.86 32.65
N ALA A 28 22.41 -4.49 31.37
CA ALA A 28 22.44 -5.41 30.27
C ALA A 28 23.35 -4.91 29.16
N ARG A 29 24.06 -5.83 28.50
CA ARG A 29 24.95 -5.51 27.39
C ARG A 29 24.31 -5.87 26.06
N ILE A 30 24.45 -5.00 25.06
CA ILE A 30 23.92 -5.25 23.71
C ILE A 30 24.78 -6.30 23.01
N GLY A 31 24.28 -7.54 22.93
CA GLY A 31 24.97 -8.63 22.22
C GLY A 31 24.68 -8.70 20.72
N ASN A 32 23.51 -8.28 20.27
CA ASN A 32 23.09 -8.35 18.87
C ASN A 32 22.03 -7.28 18.54
N LEU A 33 22.13 -6.70 17.34
CA LEU A 33 21.13 -5.82 16.73
C LEU A 33 20.33 -6.57 15.67
N ARG A 34 19.00 -6.54 15.80
CA ARG A 34 18.07 -7.20 14.87
C ARG A 34 17.20 -6.21 14.13
N THR A 35 16.93 -6.48 12.87
CA THR A 35 15.89 -5.77 12.11
C THR A 35 14.56 -6.44 12.41
N VAL A 36 13.59 -5.67 12.89
CA VAL A 36 12.26 -6.15 13.23
C VAL A 36 11.28 -5.64 12.18
N ASP A 37 10.53 -6.56 11.57
CA ASP A 37 9.42 -6.20 10.70
C ASP A 37 8.12 -6.17 11.51
N TRP A 38 7.70 -4.95 11.86
CA TRP A 38 6.46 -4.68 12.56
C TRP A 38 5.21 -4.87 11.68
N GLN A 39 5.38 -4.99 10.36
CA GLN A 39 4.27 -5.22 9.42
C GLN A 39 3.80 -6.67 9.44
N ASN A 40 4.65 -7.61 9.86
CA ASN A 40 4.31 -9.03 9.93
C ASN A 40 3.29 -9.38 11.06
N LEU A 41 2.84 -8.37 11.83
CA LEU A 41 1.86 -8.48 12.93
C LEU A 41 2.15 -9.58 13.97
N GLY A 42 3.34 -10.16 13.94
CA GLY A 42 3.81 -11.15 14.90
C GLY A 42 4.25 -10.48 16.20
N ILE A 43 4.43 -11.29 17.24
CA ILE A 43 4.99 -10.84 18.52
C ILE A 43 6.44 -10.45 18.30
N ASN A 44 6.66 -9.14 18.25
CA ASN A 44 7.97 -8.54 18.13
C ASN A 44 8.27 -7.73 19.40
N LEU A 45 9.52 -7.82 19.86
CA LEU A 45 9.99 -7.16 21.10
C LEU A 45 11.20 -6.29 20.78
N VAL A 46 11.32 -5.11 21.38
CA VAL A 46 12.50 -4.25 21.16
C VAL A 46 13.76 -4.89 21.74
N LEU A 47 13.62 -5.52 22.90
CA LEU A 47 14.71 -6.17 23.64
C LEU A 47 14.37 -7.64 23.86
N VAL A 48 15.37 -8.50 23.75
CA VAL A 48 15.26 -9.94 24.04
C VAL A 48 16.38 -10.29 24.99
N PHE A 49 16.03 -10.92 26.10
CA PHE A 49 16.94 -11.27 27.17
C PHE A 49 17.01 -12.79 27.35
N SER A 50 18.04 -13.25 28.05
CA SER A 50 18.09 -14.64 28.48
C SER A 50 16.97 -14.94 29.50
N PRO A 51 16.44 -16.17 29.55
CA PRO A 51 15.33 -16.52 30.44
C PRO A 51 15.57 -16.21 31.92
N ASN A 52 16.84 -16.20 32.35
CA ASN A 52 17.23 -15.97 33.73
C ASN A 52 17.36 -14.49 34.10
N ALA A 53 17.38 -13.57 33.13
CA ALA A 53 17.65 -12.14 33.38
C ALA A 53 16.59 -11.46 34.28
N PHE A 54 15.35 -11.94 34.24
CA PHE A 54 14.24 -11.40 35.04
C PHE A 54 13.65 -12.43 36.00
N LYS A 55 14.43 -13.42 36.45
CA LYS A 55 13.95 -14.45 37.38
C LYS A 55 13.34 -13.78 38.63
N GLY A 56 12.09 -14.14 38.94
CA GLY A 56 11.33 -13.58 40.06
C GLY A 56 10.60 -12.26 39.79
N ALA A 57 10.70 -11.68 38.59
CA ALA A 57 9.80 -10.60 38.18
C ALA A 57 8.45 -11.20 37.70
N PRO A 58 7.31 -10.62 38.13
CA PRO A 58 6.01 -10.95 37.54
C PRO A 58 6.05 -10.72 36.03
N HIS A 59 5.62 -11.71 35.25
CA HIS A 59 5.52 -11.60 33.79
C HIS A 59 4.24 -12.26 33.30
N THR A 60 3.79 -11.82 32.12
CA THR A 60 2.63 -12.38 31.43
C THR A 60 3.11 -13.13 30.20
N HIS A 61 2.49 -14.29 29.93
CA HIS A 61 2.74 -15.01 28.69
C HIS A 61 1.81 -14.49 27.60
N VAL A 62 2.38 -14.22 26.43
CA VAL A 62 1.64 -13.80 25.23
C VAL A 62 1.92 -14.83 24.15
N ALA A 63 0.87 -15.30 23.50
CA ALA A 63 0.95 -16.22 22.37
C ALA A 63 0.09 -15.68 21.23
N THR A 64 0.59 -15.79 20.01
CA THR A 64 -0.18 -15.50 18.80
C THR A 64 -0.46 -16.81 18.10
N LEU A 65 -1.73 -17.02 17.78
CA LEU A 65 -2.16 -18.11 16.92
C LEU A 65 -2.40 -17.54 15.52
N THR A 66 -1.70 -18.08 14.54
CA THR A 66 -1.90 -17.76 13.12
C THR A 66 -2.42 -19.01 12.43
N GLU A 67 -3.64 -18.95 11.89
CA GLU A 67 -4.22 -20.03 11.11
C GLU A 67 -3.73 -19.98 9.66
N ILE A 68 -3.40 -21.14 9.09
CA ILE A 68 -2.99 -21.28 7.69
C ILE A 68 -4.20 -21.13 6.75
N HIS A 69 -5.38 -21.59 7.20
CA HIS A 69 -6.65 -21.51 6.45
C HIS A 69 -7.71 -20.80 7.29
N PRO A 70 -7.65 -19.46 7.37
CA PRO A 70 -8.55 -18.67 8.20
C PRO A 70 -10.01 -18.84 7.75
N ALA A 71 -10.87 -19.35 8.63
CA ALA A 71 -12.32 -19.37 8.43
C ALA A 71 -13.02 -18.71 9.63
N ALA A 72 -13.99 -17.81 9.40
CA ALA A 72 -14.68 -17.10 10.48
C ALA A 72 -15.33 -18.03 11.52
N ALA A 73 -15.83 -19.19 11.09
CA ALA A 73 -16.36 -20.22 11.97
C ALA A 73 -15.27 -20.97 12.77
N GLY A 74 -14.03 -21.02 12.26
CA GLY A 74 -12.86 -21.56 12.94
C GLY A 74 -12.43 -20.68 14.11
N ASP A 75 -12.23 -19.38 13.85
CA ASP A 75 -11.81 -18.39 14.85
C ASP A 75 -12.72 -18.40 16.09
N ALA A 76 -14.05 -18.35 15.89
CA ALA A 76 -15.01 -18.31 16.99
C ALA A 76 -14.97 -19.59 17.84
N ARG A 77 -14.76 -20.76 17.22
CA ARG A 77 -14.61 -22.03 17.94
C ARG A 77 -13.33 -22.07 18.75
N ILE A 78 -12.22 -21.57 18.20
CA ILE A 78 -10.93 -21.53 18.88
C ILE A 78 -11.01 -20.59 20.09
N VAL A 79 -11.50 -19.36 19.91
CA VAL A 79 -11.68 -18.40 21.00
C VAL A 79 -12.55 -18.99 22.11
N LYS A 80 -13.66 -19.65 21.75
CA LYS A 80 -14.51 -20.34 22.72
C LYS A 80 -13.76 -21.44 23.46
N SER A 81 -13.04 -22.32 22.75
CA SER A 81 -12.29 -23.41 23.37
C SER A 81 -11.17 -22.92 24.32
N VAL A 82 -10.55 -21.78 23.99
CA VAL A 82 -9.54 -21.14 24.83
C VAL A 82 -10.18 -20.55 26.08
N ALA A 83 -11.33 -19.88 25.95
CA ALA A 83 -12.07 -19.35 27.10
C ALA A 83 -12.55 -20.47 28.04
N ASP A 84 -13.01 -21.60 27.49
CA ASP A 84 -13.46 -22.76 28.27
C ASP A 84 -12.29 -23.44 29.01
N ALA A 85 -11.15 -23.61 28.36
CA ALA A 85 -9.97 -24.26 28.95
C ALA A 85 -9.14 -23.34 29.86
N PHE A 86 -9.10 -22.04 29.56
CA PHE A 86 -8.28 -21.05 30.26
C PHE A 86 -9.08 -19.75 30.53
N PRO A 87 -9.93 -19.71 31.56
CA PRO A 87 -10.81 -18.56 31.84
C PRO A 87 -10.06 -17.25 32.14
N MET A 88 -8.79 -17.36 32.58
CA MET A 88 -7.92 -16.23 32.90
C MET A 88 -7.19 -15.65 31.67
N VAL A 89 -7.33 -16.25 30.48
CA VAL A 89 -6.66 -15.79 29.26
C VAL A 89 -7.56 -14.83 28.49
N THR A 90 -7.08 -13.60 28.28
CA THR A 90 -7.75 -12.65 27.39
C THR A 90 -7.38 -12.90 25.94
N SER A 91 -8.34 -13.34 25.13
CA SER A 91 -8.18 -13.50 23.68
C SER A 91 -8.51 -12.20 22.95
N VAL A 92 -7.61 -11.73 22.09
CA VAL A 92 -7.83 -10.54 21.23
C VAL A 92 -7.93 -10.99 19.77
N ARG A 93 -9.05 -10.67 19.11
CA ARG A 93 -9.28 -10.99 17.69
C ARG A 93 -8.80 -9.84 16.82
N VAL A 94 -7.82 -10.11 15.96
CA VAL A 94 -7.23 -9.10 15.05
C VAL A 94 -7.91 -9.09 13.68
N ARG A 95 -8.64 -10.15 13.32
CA ARG A 95 -9.35 -10.28 12.03
C ARG A 95 -10.25 -9.09 11.72
N GLU A 96 -11.15 -8.73 12.63
CA GLU A 96 -12.17 -7.70 12.41
C GLU A 96 -11.53 -6.32 12.16
N ALA A 97 -10.43 -6.02 12.86
CA ALA A 97 -9.67 -4.81 12.63
C ALA A 97 -9.05 -4.80 11.23
N LEU A 98 -8.46 -5.93 10.80
CA LEU A 98 -7.87 -6.05 9.45
C LEU A 98 -8.92 -6.00 8.34
N GLU A 99 -10.08 -6.63 8.54
CA GLU A 99 -11.20 -6.56 7.59
C GLU A 99 -11.74 -5.14 7.45
N THR A 100 -11.82 -4.40 8.56
CA THR A 100 -12.23 -2.99 8.56
C THR A 100 -11.24 -2.14 7.76
N VAL A 101 -9.93 -2.31 8.01
CA VAL A 101 -8.88 -1.62 7.26
C VAL A 101 -8.94 -1.98 5.77
N GLY A 102 -9.10 -3.27 5.44
CA GLY A 102 -9.24 -3.73 4.06
C GLY A 102 -10.46 -3.13 3.35
N THR A 103 -11.57 -2.97 4.08
CA THR A 103 -12.79 -2.33 3.57
C THR A 103 -12.55 -0.86 3.27
N VAL A 104 -11.87 -0.13 4.14
CA VAL A 104 -11.51 1.28 3.91
C VAL A 104 -10.63 1.41 2.66
N VAL A 105 -9.61 0.57 2.53
CA VAL A 105 -8.73 0.57 1.34
C VAL A 105 -9.52 0.26 0.07
N THR A 106 -10.44 -0.70 0.12
CA THR A 106 -11.29 -1.07 -1.02
C THR A 106 -12.23 0.08 -1.41
N ASN A 107 -12.82 0.77 -0.44
CA ASN A 107 -13.68 1.93 -0.67
C ASN A 107 -12.91 3.10 -1.28
N LEU A 108 -11.67 3.34 -0.83
CA LEU A 108 -10.79 4.34 -1.43
C LEU A 108 -10.46 3.99 -2.89
N ALA A 109 -10.13 2.73 -3.18
CA ALA A 109 -9.92 2.27 -4.55
C ALA A 109 -11.16 2.45 -5.42
N LEU A 110 -12.36 2.17 -4.88
CA LEU A 110 -13.62 2.39 -5.59
C LEU A 110 -13.87 3.88 -5.86
N ALA A 111 -13.62 4.75 -4.88
CA ALA A 111 -13.74 6.20 -5.03
C ALA A 111 -12.78 6.75 -6.11
N ILE A 112 -11.52 6.30 -6.11
CA ILE A 112 -10.53 6.67 -7.13
C ILE A 112 -10.96 6.20 -8.52
N ARG A 113 -11.48 4.97 -8.65
CA ARG A 113 -12.03 4.46 -9.91
C ARG A 113 -13.22 5.28 -10.39
N GLY A 114 -14.11 5.67 -9.48
CA GLY A 114 -15.25 6.54 -9.76
C GLY A 114 -14.81 7.91 -10.27
N ALA A 115 -13.87 8.56 -9.58
CA ALA A 115 -13.29 9.83 -10.00
C ALA A 115 -12.62 9.72 -11.38
N SER A 116 -11.85 8.65 -11.61
CA SER A 116 -11.19 8.39 -12.89
C SER A 116 -12.20 8.22 -14.03
N ALA A 117 -13.33 7.55 -13.80
CA ALA A 117 -14.39 7.40 -14.79
C ALA A 117 -15.01 8.75 -15.16
N VAL A 118 -15.29 9.60 -14.17
CA VAL A 118 -15.80 10.97 -14.42
C VAL A 118 -14.77 11.78 -15.21
N THR A 119 -13.49 11.74 -14.84
CA THR A 119 -12.43 12.41 -15.59
C THR A 119 -12.34 11.93 -17.04
N LEU A 120 -12.48 10.61 -17.28
CA LEU A 120 -12.48 10.05 -18.64
C LEU A 120 -13.67 10.54 -19.46
N ILE A 121 -14.87 10.56 -18.88
CA ILE A 121 -16.07 11.11 -19.54
C ILE A 121 -15.86 12.58 -19.88
N SER A 122 -15.35 13.38 -18.94
CA SER A 122 -15.03 14.78 -19.18
C SER A 122 -14.00 14.95 -20.30
N ALA A 123 -12.95 14.13 -20.34
CA ALA A 123 -11.94 14.17 -21.39
C ALA A 123 -12.54 13.85 -22.78
N ILE A 124 -13.42 12.84 -22.88
CA ILE A 124 -14.12 12.50 -24.13
C ILE A 124 -15.02 13.66 -24.58
N LEU A 125 -15.77 14.27 -23.65
CA LEU A 125 -16.63 15.42 -23.96
C LEU A 125 -15.81 16.63 -24.43
N VAL A 126 -14.69 16.91 -23.78
CA VAL A 126 -13.77 18.00 -24.17
C VAL A 126 -13.17 17.74 -25.55
N LEU A 127 -12.72 16.51 -25.83
CA LEU A 127 -12.23 16.12 -27.14
C LEU A 127 -13.32 16.29 -28.21
N GLY A 128 -14.54 15.80 -27.95
CA GLY A 128 -15.68 16.00 -28.84
C GLY A 128 -15.97 17.48 -29.12
N GLY A 129 -15.90 18.33 -28.09
CA GLY A 129 -16.04 19.77 -28.22
C GLY A 129 -14.92 20.42 -29.06
N ALA A 130 -13.67 20.03 -28.84
CA ALA A 130 -12.54 20.50 -29.63
C ALA A 130 -12.66 20.10 -31.11
N LEU A 131 -13.10 18.88 -31.40
CA LEU A 131 -13.39 18.40 -32.75
C LEU A 131 -14.50 19.21 -33.43
N ALA A 132 -15.60 19.47 -32.70
CA ALA A 132 -16.73 20.25 -33.20
C ALA A 132 -16.32 21.70 -33.53
N ALA A 133 -15.50 22.33 -32.69
CA ALA A 133 -14.98 23.68 -32.93
C ALA A 133 -14.06 23.74 -34.17
N GLY A 134 -13.27 22.69 -34.41
CA GLY A 134 -12.34 22.59 -35.55
C GLY A 134 -13.00 22.21 -36.89
N HIS A 135 -14.31 21.98 -36.93
CA HIS A 135 -14.97 21.38 -38.09
C HIS A 135 -14.81 22.19 -39.39
N ARG A 136 -14.92 23.53 -39.33
CA ARG A 136 -14.81 24.39 -40.52
C ARG A 136 -13.45 24.29 -41.22
N HIS A 137 -12.36 24.26 -40.45
CA HIS A 137 -11.02 24.10 -41.01
C HIS A 137 -10.84 22.72 -41.67
N ARG A 138 -11.28 21.65 -40.99
CA ARG A 138 -11.16 20.29 -41.54
C ARG A 138 -12.03 20.04 -42.77
N VAL A 139 -13.15 20.75 -42.92
CA VAL A 139 -14.00 20.69 -44.12
C VAL A 139 -13.30 21.31 -45.32
N TYR A 140 -12.61 22.45 -45.14
CA TYR A 140 -11.86 23.09 -46.21
C TYR A 140 -10.74 22.16 -46.75
N ASP A 141 -9.93 21.59 -45.86
CA ASP A 141 -8.88 20.63 -46.22
C ASP A 141 -9.45 19.37 -46.90
N ALA A 142 -10.59 18.89 -46.40
CA ALA A 142 -11.30 17.75 -46.98
C ALA A 142 -11.79 18.01 -48.42
N VAL A 143 -12.24 19.23 -48.73
CA VAL A 143 -12.66 19.60 -50.09
C VAL A 143 -11.48 19.61 -51.04
N ILE A 144 -10.34 20.20 -50.64
CA ILE A 144 -9.11 20.21 -51.45
C ILE A 144 -8.60 18.79 -51.70
N LEU A 145 -8.59 17.92 -50.69
CA LEU A 145 -8.17 16.53 -50.87
C LEU A 145 -9.13 15.74 -51.77
N LYS A 146 -10.44 16.03 -51.71
CA LYS A 146 -11.42 15.42 -52.63
C LYS A 146 -11.26 15.90 -54.06
N THR A 147 -10.93 17.16 -54.31
CA THR A 147 -10.68 17.65 -55.69
C THR A 147 -9.43 17.01 -56.29
N LEU A 148 -8.46 16.59 -55.47
CA LEU A 148 -7.29 15.80 -55.85
C LEU A 148 -7.57 14.28 -55.96
N GLY A 149 -8.81 13.84 -55.80
CA GLY A 149 -9.22 12.43 -55.98
C GLY A 149 -9.19 11.56 -54.71
N ALA A 150 -9.05 12.14 -53.52
CA ALA A 150 -9.12 11.36 -52.28
C ALA A 150 -10.55 10.83 -52.01
N THR A 151 -10.66 9.53 -51.73
CA THR A 151 -11.93 8.90 -51.34
C THR A 151 -12.29 9.21 -49.88
N ARG A 152 -13.58 9.12 -49.53
CA ARG A 152 -14.06 9.37 -48.15
C ARG A 152 -13.35 8.49 -47.11
N ALA A 153 -13.11 7.22 -47.45
CA ALA A 153 -12.42 6.27 -46.58
C ALA A 153 -10.97 6.67 -46.31
N ARG A 154 -10.25 7.19 -47.33
CA ARG A 154 -8.86 7.64 -47.19
C ARG A 154 -8.74 8.84 -46.26
N LEU A 155 -9.69 9.78 -46.34
CA LEU A 155 -9.73 10.96 -45.48
C LEU A 155 -10.06 10.60 -44.02
N LEU A 156 -11.05 9.74 -43.79
CA LEU A 156 -11.38 9.22 -42.46
C LEU A 156 -10.19 8.46 -41.84
N GLY A 157 -9.51 7.62 -42.61
CA GLY A 157 -8.33 6.89 -42.16
C GLY A 157 -7.18 7.81 -41.78
N ALA A 158 -6.92 8.85 -42.58
CA ALA A 158 -5.85 9.82 -42.29
C ALA A 158 -6.10 10.59 -40.98
N TYR A 159 -7.32 11.10 -40.77
CA TYR A 159 -7.66 11.78 -39.52
C TYR A 159 -7.70 10.83 -38.32
N ALA A 160 -8.23 9.63 -38.48
CA ALA A 160 -8.21 8.62 -37.42
C ALA A 160 -6.78 8.31 -36.98
N LEU A 161 -5.85 8.16 -37.94
CA LEU A 161 -4.44 7.92 -37.64
C LEU A 161 -3.78 9.11 -36.93
N GLU A 162 -4.01 10.33 -37.39
CA GLU A 162 -3.50 11.56 -36.76
C GLU A 162 -3.92 11.64 -35.28
N TYR A 163 -5.21 11.48 -35.00
CA TYR A 163 -5.75 11.52 -33.64
C TYR A 163 -5.29 10.34 -32.79
N LEU A 164 -5.17 9.15 -33.38
CA LEU A 164 -4.65 7.98 -32.68
C LEU A 164 -3.19 8.20 -32.28
N MET A 165 -2.36 8.80 -33.13
CA MET A 165 -0.97 9.13 -32.80
C MET A 165 -0.87 10.13 -31.65
N ILE A 166 -1.68 11.20 -31.66
CA ILE A 166 -1.70 12.20 -30.58
C ILE A 166 -2.18 11.56 -29.26
N GLY A 167 -3.25 10.76 -29.33
CA GLY A 167 -3.79 10.04 -28.18
C GLY A 167 -2.78 9.04 -27.60
N PHE A 168 -2.10 8.29 -28.47
CA PHE A 168 -1.06 7.34 -28.09
C PHE A 168 0.14 8.02 -27.43
N ALA A 169 0.63 9.13 -28.00
CA ALA A 169 1.70 9.92 -27.40
C ALA A 169 1.32 10.45 -26.01
N THR A 170 0.09 10.94 -25.87
CA THR A 170 -0.44 11.44 -24.58
C THR A 170 -0.59 10.30 -23.57
N ALA A 171 -1.04 9.13 -23.99
CA ALA A 171 -1.16 7.95 -23.14
C ALA A 171 0.21 7.47 -22.65
N ILE A 172 1.21 7.40 -23.53
CA ILE A 172 2.59 7.07 -23.13
C ILE A 172 3.09 8.07 -22.09
N PHE A 173 2.91 9.36 -22.36
CA PHE A 173 3.32 10.41 -21.41
C PHE A 173 2.62 10.24 -20.05
N GLY A 174 1.31 10.00 -20.05
CA GLY A 174 0.53 9.77 -18.83
C GLY A 174 0.99 8.53 -18.05
N VAL A 175 1.29 7.43 -18.73
CA VAL A 175 1.83 6.21 -18.10
C VAL A 175 3.19 6.49 -17.47
N ILE A 176 4.10 7.15 -18.20
CA ILE A 176 5.43 7.49 -17.67
C ILE A 176 5.31 8.40 -16.45
N ALA A 177 4.55 9.49 -16.54
CA ALA A 177 4.36 10.43 -15.45
C ALA A 177 3.73 9.76 -14.22
N GLY A 178 2.69 8.94 -14.42
CA GLY A 178 2.03 8.18 -13.37
C GLY A 178 2.95 7.14 -12.71
N SER A 179 3.74 6.42 -13.50
CA SER A 179 4.73 5.45 -13.00
C SER A 179 5.83 6.13 -12.19
N VAL A 180 6.33 7.28 -12.64
CA VAL A 180 7.34 8.06 -11.90
C VAL A 180 6.77 8.57 -10.58
N ALA A 181 5.53 9.08 -10.58
CA ALA A 181 4.86 9.51 -9.35
C ALA A 181 4.66 8.35 -8.38
N ALA A 182 4.19 7.20 -8.86
CA ALA A 182 4.02 6.00 -8.04
C ALA A 182 5.35 5.52 -7.46
N TRP A 183 6.41 5.46 -8.28
CA TRP A 183 7.74 5.08 -7.84
C TRP A 183 8.29 6.01 -6.75
N LEU A 184 8.08 7.32 -6.90
CA LEU A 184 8.52 8.31 -5.91
C LEU A 184 7.78 8.14 -4.57
N ILE A 185 6.47 7.88 -4.61
CA ILE A 185 5.69 7.62 -3.39
C ILE A 185 6.19 6.36 -2.68
N VAL A 186 6.37 5.25 -3.40
CA VAL A 186 6.82 3.99 -2.80
C VAL A 186 8.21 4.12 -2.19
N THR A 187 9.15 4.73 -2.91
CA THR A 187 10.54 4.82 -2.47
C THR A 187 10.78 5.88 -1.41
N ARG A 188 10.13 7.06 -1.51
CA ARG A 188 10.40 8.19 -0.61
C ARG A 188 9.43 8.30 0.56
N LEU A 189 8.15 7.97 0.37
CA LEU A 189 7.16 8.06 1.45
C LEU A 189 7.01 6.75 2.20
N MET A 190 6.84 5.63 1.50
CA MET A 190 6.55 4.35 2.15
C MET A 190 7.79 3.66 2.70
N THR A 191 8.99 4.07 2.29
CA THR A 191 10.28 3.44 2.67
C THR A 191 10.26 1.91 2.49
N LEU A 192 9.50 1.41 1.50
CA LEU A 192 9.59 0.02 1.06
C LEU A 192 10.85 -0.09 0.17
N SER A 193 12.00 -0.27 0.81
CA SER A 193 13.26 -0.68 0.18
C SER A 193 13.88 -1.81 0.95
#